data_AF-A0A0F9QY67-F1
#
_entry.id   AF-A0A0F9QY67-F1
#
_cell.length_a   1.000
_cell.length_b   1.000
_cell.length_c   1.000
_cell.angle_alpha   90.00
_cell.angle_beta   90.00
_cell.angle_gamma   90.00
#
_symmetry.space_group_name_H-M   'P 1'
#
loop_
_entity.id
_entity.type
_entity.pdbx_description
1 polymer ?
#
loop_
_entity_poly.entity_id
_entity_poly.type
_entity_poly.pdbx_seq_one_letter_code
_entity_poly.pdbx_strand_id
1 'polypeptide(L)'
;MGIKSFVIDPDAVAYTNDEIVDKINAATADITRASSVSAAARPIEALEVDSTELADSAVTGARVRASETLTLTNQPLDTETVTLDSKVYVFQDILTDVDGNVKIGATVALSIANLISAINLNGTAGTDYATAMTLHPTVQAVAGTGDSIDVEAKDAGTTGNSIASTETLTNGAFGGATFGGGTDSKLAGGAAKDDLDGVSYKDRKYVKTDPETGEFRILGIQRDAAGDLDIDYDDQAAT
;
A
#
# COMPACT_ATOMS: atom_id res chain seq x y z
N MET A 1 64.88 -45.46 -6.54
CA MET A 1 64.99 -44.16 -5.84
C MET A 1 63.91 -44.14 -4.77
N GLY A 2 64.29 -44.37 -3.50
CA GLY A 2 63.33 -44.33 -2.39
C GLY A 2 63.09 -42.89 -1.93
N ILE A 3 61.87 -42.56 -1.53
CA ILE A 3 61.55 -41.27 -0.92
C ILE A 3 62.41 -41.12 0.35
N LYS A 4 63.20 -40.05 0.41
CA LYS A 4 64.22 -39.84 1.45
C LYS A 4 63.61 -39.40 2.80
N SER A 5 62.41 -38.81 2.78
CA SER A 5 61.56 -38.56 3.95
C SER A 5 60.17 -38.11 3.48
N PHE A 6 59.12 -38.55 4.18
CA PHE A 6 57.75 -38.03 4.05
C PHE A 6 57.32 -37.56 5.43
N VAL A 7 57.17 -36.25 5.61
CA VAL A 7 56.71 -35.65 6.87
C VAL A 7 55.23 -35.30 6.65
N ILE A 8 54.35 -36.01 7.35
CA ILE A 8 52.96 -35.57 7.51
C ILE A 8 53.00 -34.37 8.46
N ASP A 9 52.18 -33.36 8.19
CA ASP A 9 52.01 -32.21 9.06
C ASP A 9 51.79 -32.67 10.51
N PRO A 10 52.74 -32.38 11.44
CA PRO A 10 52.65 -32.84 12.81
C PRO A 10 51.45 -32.24 13.56
N ASP A 11 50.85 -31.17 13.04
CA ASP A 11 49.71 -30.47 13.64
C ASP A 11 48.36 -30.87 13.00
N ALA A 12 48.33 -31.89 12.15
CA ALA A 12 47.09 -32.36 11.52
C ALA A 12 46.13 -32.99 12.55
N VAL A 13 44.96 -32.38 12.74
CA VAL A 13 43.89 -32.89 13.61
C VAL A 13 42.71 -33.37 12.76
N ALA A 14 42.14 -34.53 13.09
CA ALA A 14 40.90 -34.99 12.49
C ALA A 14 39.73 -34.22 13.09
N TYR A 15 38.90 -33.61 12.25
CA TYR A 15 37.67 -32.93 12.68
C TYR A 15 36.46 -33.82 12.40
N THR A 16 35.49 -33.80 13.31
CA THR A 16 34.14 -34.33 13.04
C THR A 16 33.42 -33.45 12.02
N ASN A 17 32.34 -33.97 11.41
CA ASN A 17 31.55 -33.20 10.45
C ASN A 17 31.02 -31.89 11.06
N ASP A 18 30.59 -31.93 12.32
CA ASP A 18 30.02 -30.78 13.02
C ASP A 18 31.10 -29.73 13.33
N GLU A 19 32.30 -30.15 13.75
CA GLU A 19 33.42 -29.23 13.98
C GLU A 19 33.91 -28.53 12.70
N ILE A 20 33.80 -29.20 11.54
CA ILE A 20 34.11 -28.59 10.24
C ILE A 20 33.09 -27.50 9.92
N VAL A 21 31.80 -27.79 10.11
CA VAL A 21 30.71 -26.82 9.86
C VAL A 21 30.85 -25.61 10.78
N ASP A 22 31.12 -25.82 12.07
CA ASP A 22 31.31 -24.74 13.04
C ASP A 22 32.51 -23.86 12.70
N LYS A 23 33.63 -24.46 12.26
CA LYS A 23 34.81 -23.72 11.82
C LYS A 23 34.56 -22.90 10.56
N ILE A 24 33.78 -23.42 9.61
CA ILE A 24 33.39 -22.70 8.39
C ILE A 24 32.49 -21.50 8.75
N ASN A 25 31.52 -21.72 9.63
CA ASN A 25 30.57 -20.69 10.04
C ASN A 25 31.21 -19.60 10.93
N ALA A 26 32.24 -19.95 11.71
CA ALA A 26 32.97 -19.02 12.56
C ALA A 26 34.16 -18.33 11.87
N ALA A 27 34.45 -18.67 10.60
CA ALA A 27 35.54 -18.06 9.86
C ALA A 27 35.22 -16.58 9.56
N THR A 28 36.06 -15.68 10.08
CA THR A 28 35.93 -14.22 9.91
C THR A 28 36.63 -13.67 8.66
N ALA A 29 37.42 -14.51 7.98
CA ALA A 29 37.86 -14.22 6.63
C ALA A 29 36.76 -14.69 5.69
N ASP A 30 36.21 -13.76 4.90
CA ASP A 30 35.19 -14.08 3.90
C ASP A 30 35.58 -15.32 3.10
N ILE A 31 34.62 -16.21 2.87
CA ILE A 31 34.73 -17.22 1.81
C ILE A 31 34.75 -16.43 0.49
N THR A 32 35.92 -15.92 0.12
CA THR A 32 36.17 -15.01 -1.02
C THR A 32 35.96 -15.64 -2.39
N ARG A 33 35.41 -16.86 -2.45
CA ARG A 33 34.89 -17.41 -3.70
C ARG A 33 33.57 -16.70 -3.98
N ALA A 34 33.63 -15.64 -4.79
CA ALA A 34 32.44 -15.05 -5.39
C ALA A 34 31.50 -16.19 -5.86
N SER A 35 30.24 -16.15 -5.43
CA SER A 35 29.19 -17.16 -5.70
C SER A 35 29.22 -18.48 -4.91
N SER A 36 30.00 -18.62 -3.82
CA SER A 36 30.00 -19.85 -3.00
C SER A 36 28.79 -20.02 -2.06
N VAL A 37 27.94 -19.01 -1.91
CA VAL A 37 26.66 -19.13 -1.23
C VAL A 37 25.57 -18.72 -2.21
N SER A 38 24.56 -19.59 -2.38
CA SER A 38 23.33 -19.18 -3.05
C SER A 38 22.70 -18.05 -2.24
N ALA A 39 22.05 -17.08 -2.89
CA ALA A 39 21.41 -15.92 -2.25
C ALA A 39 20.57 -16.28 -0.99
N ALA A 40 19.99 -17.49 -0.96
CA ALA A 40 19.25 -18.01 0.19
C ALA A 40 20.04 -18.22 1.52
N ALA A 41 21.38 -18.11 1.53
CA ALA A 41 22.20 -18.43 2.70
C ALA A 41 22.91 -17.22 3.36
N ARG A 42 22.75 -16.00 2.84
CA ARG A 42 23.19 -14.76 3.52
C ARG A 42 21.97 -14.04 4.11
N PRO A 43 22.11 -13.29 5.22
CA PRO A 43 21.12 -12.30 5.61
C PRO A 43 20.91 -11.33 4.43
N ILE A 44 19.65 -11.11 4.04
CA ILE A 44 19.28 -10.20 2.95
C ILE A 44 19.92 -8.83 3.19
N GLU A 45 20.77 -8.40 2.26
CA GLU A 45 21.36 -7.06 2.30
C GLU A 45 20.36 -6.03 1.77
N ALA A 46 20.56 -4.76 2.16
CA ALA A 46 19.73 -3.67 1.64
C ALA A 46 19.81 -3.66 0.10
N LEU A 47 18.65 -3.65 -0.57
CA LEU A 47 18.50 -3.65 -2.03
C LEU A 47 18.79 -5.00 -2.73
N GLU A 48 18.97 -6.09 -1.99
CA GLU A 48 19.09 -7.43 -2.59
C GLU A 48 17.75 -7.96 -3.09
N VAL A 49 16.66 -7.60 -2.42
CA VAL A 49 15.30 -7.86 -2.90
C VAL A 49 14.85 -6.69 -3.76
N ASP A 50 14.81 -6.90 -5.09
CA ASP A 50 14.25 -5.92 -6.01
C ASP A 50 12.72 -6.01 -6.07
N SER A 51 12.10 -4.92 -6.51
CA SER A 51 10.70 -4.83 -6.93
C SER A 51 10.27 -5.87 -7.97
N THR A 52 11.21 -6.50 -8.67
CA THR A 52 10.94 -7.65 -9.55
C THR A 52 10.77 -8.95 -8.76
N GLU A 53 11.47 -9.10 -7.63
CA GLU A 53 11.44 -10.30 -6.78
C GLU A 53 10.32 -10.25 -5.73
N LEU A 54 10.00 -9.07 -5.23
CA LEU A 54 8.68 -8.81 -4.68
C LEU A 54 7.71 -8.91 -5.86
N ALA A 55 7.00 -10.02 -6.00
CA ALA A 55 6.07 -10.22 -7.11
C ALA A 55 5.32 -8.91 -7.40
N ASP A 56 5.30 -8.46 -8.66
CA ASP A 56 4.66 -7.22 -9.06
C ASP A 56 3.24 -7.14 -8.48
N SER A 57 2.53 -8.27 -8.32
CA SER A 57 1.23 -8.37 -7.64
C SER A 57 1.20 -8.04 -6.14
N ALA A 58 2.28 -8.29 -5.40
CA ALA A 58 2.45 -7.84 -4.01
C ALA A 58 2.70 -6.33 -3.92
N VAL A 59 3.20 -5.71 -5.00
CA VAL A 59 3.41 -4.25 -5.12
C VAL A 59 2.21 -3.55 -5.81
N THR A 60 1.47 -4.20 -6.71
CA THR A 60 0.29 -3.66 -7.43
C THR A 60 -0.99 -3.66 -6.58
N GLY A 61 -0.89 -4.13 -5.33
CA GLY A 61 -1.83 -3.80 -4.26
C GLY A 61 -1.71 -2.35 -3.77
N ALA A 62 -0.88 -1.51 -4.41
CA ALA A 62 -0.73 -0.09 -4.12
C ALA A 62 -2.09 0.62 -4.22
N ARG A 63 -2.65 0.95 -3.06
CA ARG A 63 -3.80 1.84 -2.95
C ARG A 63 -3.31 3.24 -3.30
N VAL A 64 -4.03 3.93 -4.18
CA VAL A 64 -3.72 5.33 -4.54
C VAL A 64 -4.52 6.23 -3.62
N ARG A 65 -3.89 7.29 -3.10
CA ARG A 65 -4.58 8.29 -2.29
C ARG A 65 -5.42 9.21 -3.16
N ALA A 66 -6.57 9.60 -2.65
CA ALA A 66 -7.37 10.63 -3.28
C ALA A 66 -6.69 11.99 -3.12
N SER A 67 -6.83 12.86 -4.11
CA SER A 67 -6.25 14.20 -4.11
C SER A 67 -7.23 15.23 -4.68
N GLU A 68 -6.99 16.48 -4.33
CA GLU A 68 -7.69 17.65 -4.85
C GLU A 68 -6.72 18.82 -4.92
N THR A 69 -6.91 19.73 -5.88
CA THR A 69 -6.04 20.89 -6.04
C THR A 69 -6.84 22.17 -5.77
N LEU A 70 -6.36 22.99 -4.84
CA LEU A 70 -6.82 24.36 -4.65
C LEU A 70 -5.91 25.31 -5.42
N THR A 71 -6.47 26.11 -6.32
CA THR A 71 -5.70 27.12 -7.07
C THR A 71 -6.09 28.51 -6.60
N LEU A 72 -5.11 29.33 -6.24
CA LEU A 72 -5.29 30.77 -5.99
C LEU A 72 -4.88 31.56 -7.22
N THR A 73 -5.69 32.55 -7.57
CA THR A 73 -5.45 33.51 -8.67
C THR A 73 -4.98 34.86 -8.17
N ASN A 74 -5.20 35.14 -6.87
CA ASN A 74 -4.70 36.30 -6.14
C ASN A 74 -4.76 36.00 -4.64
N GLN A 75 -4.44 36.98 -3.79
CA GLN A 75 -4.55 36.86 -2.34
C GLN A 75 -5.97 36.48 -1.90
N PRO A 76 -6.12 35.56 -0.93
CA PRO A 76 -7.39 35.37 -0.25
C PRO A 76 -7.76 36.64 0.54
N LEU A 77 -9.05 36.87 0.71
CA LEU A 77 -9.56 38.00 1.49
C LEU A 77 -9.82 37.59 2.95
N ASP A 78 -9.82 38.58 3.84
CA ASP A 78 -10.15 38.39 5.24
C ASP A 78 -11.53 37.72 5.39
N THR A 79 -11.63 36.77 6.31
CA THR A 79 -12.82 35.95 6.62
C THR A 79 -13.21 34.90 5.58
N GLU A 80 -12.55 34.82 4.44
CA GLU A 80 -12.80 33.73 3.48
C GLU A 80 -12.34 32.39 4.04
N THR A 81 -13.05 31.32 3.66
CA THR A 81 -12.82 30.00 4.21
C THR A 81 -12.44 28.97 3.16
N VAL A 82 -11.66 27.99 3.63
CA VAL A 82 -11.39 26.71 2.96
C VAL A 82 -11.82 25.62 3.92
N THR A 83 -12.77 24.80 3.53
CA THR A 83 -13.26 23.66 4.30
C THR A 83 -12.79 22.37 3.64
N LEU A 84 -12.10 21.56 4.42
CA LEU A 84 -11.64 20.23 4.04
C LEU A 84 -12.26 19.24 5.03
N ASP A 85 -12.98 18.24 4.53
CA ASP A 85 -13.78 17.35 5.36
C ASP A 85 -14.69 18.14 6.32
N SER A 86 -14.44 18.06 7.63
CA SER A 86 -15.19 18.76 8.67
C SER A 86 -14.44 19.98 9.26
N LYS A 87 -13.19 20.23 8.84
CA LYS A 87 -12.36 21.31 9.40
C LYS A 87 -12.39 22.54 8.50
N VAL A 88 -12.72 23.67 9.09
CA VAL A 88 -12.77 24.97 8.40
C VAL A 88 -11.49 25.74 8.70
N TYR A 89 -10.84 26.20 7.65
CA TYR A 89 -9.72 27.14 7.70
C TYR A 89 -10.21 28.53 7.33
N VAL A 90 -9.93 29.53 8.15
CA VAL A 90 -10.37 30.92 7.94
C VAL A 90 -9.14 31.79 7.71
N PHE A 91 -9.07 32.45 6.55
CA PHE A 91 -8.01 33.40 6.24
C PHE A 91 -8.23 34.70 7.01
N GLN A 92 -7.18 35.22 7.65
CA GLN A 92 -7.24 36.45 8.42
C GLN A 92 -6.09 37.41 8.15
N ASP A 93 -6.42 38.70 7.98
CA ASP A 93 -5.45 39.79 7.94
C ASP A 93 -4.81 40.04 9.31
N ILE A 94 -5.55 39.83 10.39
CA ILE A 94 -5.04 39.87 11.76
C ILE A 94 -5.36 38.53 12.40
N LEU A 95 -4.32 37.74 12.67
CA LEU A 95 -4.47 36.40 13.20
C LEU A 95 -5.03 36.44 14.62
N THR A 96 -6.15 35.75 14.83
CA THR A 96 -6.74 35.50 16.15
C THR A 96 -6.55 34.04 16.56
N ASP A 97 -6.42 33.80 17.85
CA ASP A 97 -6.08 32.47 18.39
C ASP A 97 -7.30 31.55 18.50
N VAL A 98 -7.80 31.07 17.37
CA VAL A 98 -8.87 30.08 17.26
C VAL A 98 -8.44 29.00 16.28
N ASP A 99 -8.69 27.73 16.61
CA ASP A 99 -8.42 26.62 15.70
C ASP A 99 -9.07 26.85 14.33
N GLY A 100 -8.33 26.60 13.26
CA GLY A 100 -8.74 26.89 11.89
C GLY A 100 -8.29 28.26 11.37
N ASN A 101 -7.92 29.24 12.21
CA ASN A 101 -7.48 30.53 11.68
C ASN A 101 -6.06 30.47 11.09
N VAL A 102 -5.92 31.03 9.88
CA VAL A 102 -4.69 31.05 9.09
C VAL A 102 -4.35 32.49 8.73
N LYS A 103 -3.09 32.88 8.88
CA LYS A 103 -2.65 34.24 8.57
C LYS A 103 -2.55 34.45 7.06
N ILE A 104 -3.11 35.54 6.54
CA ILE A 104 -2.84 36.01 5.18
C ILE A 104 -1.41 36.57 5.14
N GLY A 105 -0.59 36.00 4.28
CA GLY A 105 0.80 36.40 4.10
C GLY A 105 0.93 37.66 3.25
N ALA A 106 2.13 38.23 3.12
CA ALA A 106 2.36 39.40 2.27
C ALA A 106 2.25 39.10 0.75
N THR A 107 2.29 37.83 0.36
CA THR A 107 2.20 37.35 -1.01
C THR A 107 1.34 36.08 -1.07
N VAL A 108 0.84 35.74 -2.26
CA VAL A 108 0.04 34.52 -2.49
C VAL A 108 0.80 33.28 -2.04
N ALA A 109 2.07 33.17 -2.41
CA ALA A 109 2.94 32.07 -2.00
C ALA A 109 3.08 31.94 -0.46
N LEU A 110 3.12 33.05 0.27
CA LEU A 110 3.15 33.01 1.74
C LEU A 110 1.79 32.60 2.33
N SER A 111 0.68 33.07 1.78
CA SER A 111 -0.66 32.64 2.20
C SER A 111 -0.87 31.14 1.95
N ILE A 112 -0.36 30.64 0.82
CA ILE A 112 -0.32 29.20 0.49
C ILE A 112 0.52 28.44 1.52
N ALA A 113 1.75 28.89 1.79
CA ALA A 113 2.63 28.24 2.76
C ALA A 113 2.01 28.21 4.17
N ASN A 114 1.30 29.28 4.56
CA ASN A 114 0.60 29.37 5.84
C ASN A 114 -0.56 28.37 5.93
N LEU A 115 -1.38 28.23 4.88
CA LEU A 115 -2.46 27.24 4.84
C LEU A 115 -1.91 25.81 4.86
N ILE A 116 -0.86 25.51 4.07
CA ILE A 116 -0.19 24.20 4.09
C ILE A 116 0.33 23.90 5.49
N SER A 117 0.96 24.88 6.14
CA SER A 117 1.50 24.74 7.49
C SER A 117 0.40 24.52 8.54
N ALA A 118 -0.77 25.15 8.37
CA ALA A 118 -1.94 24.93 9.21
C ALA A 118 -2.53 23.52 9.03
N ILE A 119 -2.59 23.01 7.81
CA ILE A 119 -3.10 21.66 7.51
C ILE A 119 -2.18 20.59 8.10
N ASN A 120 -0.87 20.73 7.91
CA ASN A 120 0.14 19.75 8.34
C ASN A 120 0.65 19.97 9.77
N LEU A 121 0.27 21.07 10.42
CA LEU A 121 0.75 21.49 11.74
C LEU A 121 2.30 21.50 11.86
N ASN A 122 2.99 22.08 10.87
CA ASN A 122 4.46 22.05 10.78
C ASN A 122 5.14 23.42 10.58
N GLY A 123 4.43 24.52 10.84
CA GLY A 123 4.94 25.89 10.76
C GLY A 123 5.03 26.58 12.13
N THR A 124 5.05 27.92 12.12
CA THR A 124 5.14 28.75 13.31
C THR A 124 3.76 29.14 13.81
N ALA A 125 3.29 28.43 14.84
CA ALA A 125 2.09 28.78 15.60
C ALA A 125 2.13 30.24 16.10
N GLY A 126 1.00 30.95 16.00
CA GLY A 126 0.87 32.37 16.32
C GLY A 126 1.42 33.33 15.25
N THR A 127 2.05 32.82 14.19
CA THR A 127 2.56 33.62 13.06
C THR A 127 1.93 33.18 11.74
N ASP A 128 2.10 31.91 11.37
CA ASP A 128 1.60 31.35 10.12
C ASP A 128 0.12 30.96 10.26
N TYR A 129 -0.25 30.49 11.45
CA TYR A 129 -1.60 30.06 11.83
C TYR A 129 -1.81 30.17 13.35
N ALA A 130 -3.05 30.07 13.82
CA ALA A 130 -3.39 30.24 15.23
C ALA A 130 -2.62 29.30 16.17
N THR A 131 -2.33 29.73 17.40
CA THR A 131 -1.63 28.89 18.38
C THR A 131 -2.47 27.68 18.80
N ALA A 132 -3.78 27.84 18.84
CA ALA A 132 -4.77 26.79 19.11
C ALA A 132 -4.98 25.81 17.94
N MET A 133 -4.26 25.96 16.81
CA MET A 133 -4.43 25.11 15.64
C MET A 133 -4.20 23.63 15.96
N THR A 134 -5.08 22.77 15.43
CA THR A 134 -4.95 21.31 15.49
C THR A 134 -4.62 20.73 14.12
N LEU A 135 -3.87 19.61 14.12
CA LEU A 135 -3.50 18.85 12.92
C LEU A 135 -4.76 18.36 12.20
N HIS A 136 -4.81 18.48 10.87
CA HIS A 136 -5.94 17.96 10.11
C HIS A 136 -5.99 16.41 10.21
N PRO A 137 -7.13 15.79 10.55
CA PRO A 137 -7.17 14.35 10.83
C PRO A 137 -7.00 13.48 9.58
N THR A 138 -7.57 13.90 8.45
CA THR A 138 -7.80 13.05 7.26
C THR A 138 -6.97 13.43 6.03
N VAL A 139 -6.38 14.62 5.98
CA VAL A 139 -5.63 15.13 4.81
C VAL A 139 -4.27 15.71 5.19
N GLN A 140 -3.39 15.79 4.21
CA GLN A 140 -2.12 16.51 4.21
C GLN A 140 -2.05 17.39 2.97
N ALA A 141 -1.22 18.43 2.99
CA ALA A 141 -1.09 19.35 1.86
C ALA A 141 0.36 19.60 1.49
N VAL A 142 0.63 19.87 0.22
CA VAL A 142 1.93 20.30 -0.29
C VAL A 142 1.74 21.43 -1.31
N ALA A 143 2.81 22.17 -1.57
CA ALA A 143 2.77 23.17 -2.63
C ALA A 143 2.69 22.47 -3.98
N GLY A 144 1.73 22.86 -4.80
CA GLY A 144 1.60 22.40 -6.17
C GLY A 144 2.40 23.29 -7.14
N THR A 145 2.05 23.23 -8.42
CA THR A 145 2.68 24.06 -9.45
C THR A 145 2.10 25.47 -9.46
N GLY A 146 2.96 26.48 -9.33
CA GLY A 146 2.52 27.88 -9.33
C GLY A 146 1.80 28.24 -8.03
N ASP A 147 0.70 28.98 -8.14
CA ASP A 147 -0.12 29.40 -6.99
C ASP A 147 -1.18 28.34 -6.63
N SER A 148 -0.78 27.06 -6.55
CA SER A 148 -1.66 25.96 -6.20
C SER A 148 -1.20 25.18 -4.98
N ILE A 149 -2.16 24.51 -4.34
CA ILE A 149 -1.96 23.60 -3.21
C ILE A 149 -2.52 22.25 -3.64
N ASP A 150 -1.68 21.22 -3.57
CA ASP A 150 -2.12 19.84 -3.75
C ASP A 150 -2.44 19.27 -2.38
N VAL A 151 -3.70 18.91 -2.19
CA VAL A 151 -4.22 18.32 -0.96
C VAL A 151 -4.46 16.85 -1.20
N GLU A 152 -3.98 16.01 -0.30
CA GLU A 152 -4.01 14.55 -0.43
C GLU A 152 -4.61 13.91 0.82
N ALA A 153 -5.44 12.89 0.64
CA ALA A 153 -5.92 12.06 1.74
C ALA A 153 -4.74 11.35 2.42
N LYS A 154 -4.73 11.29 3.75
CA LYS A 154 -3.72 10.54 4.51
C LYS A 154 -3.86 9.04 4.31
N ASP A 155 -5.08 8.56 4.19
CA ASP A 155 -5.33 7.15 3.89
C ASP A 155 -5.44 6.96 2.39
N ALA A 156 -4.66 6.00 1.87
CA ALA A 156 -4.81 5.56 0.50
C ALA A 156 -6.18 4.88 0.29
N GLY A 157 -6.60 4.71 -0.97
CA GLY A 157 -7.81 4.00 -1.35
C GLY A 157 -9.02 4.87 -1.67
N THR A 158 -10.17 4.24 -1.94
CA THR A 158 -11.36 4.97 -2.40
C THR A 158 -12.05 5.78 -1.31
N THR A 159 -11.77 5.50 -0.02
CA THR A 159 -12.37 6.23 1.11
C THR A 159 -12.10 7.73 1.04
N GLY A 160 -10.89 8.11 0.60
CA GLY A 160 -10.52 9.52 0.45
C GLY A 160 -11.36 10.28 -0.57
N ASN A 161 -11.98 9.60 -1.54
CA ASN A 161 -12.82 10.26 -2.56
C ASN A 161 -14.11 10.87 -1.98
N SER A 162 -14.48 10.49 -0.76
CA SER A 162 -15.64 11.07 -0.05
C SER A 162 -15.29 12.31 0.77
N ILE A 163 -14.01 12.69 0.84
CA ILE A 163 -13.58 13.90 1.54
C ILE A 163 -14.08 15.11 0.77
N ALA A 164 -14.91 15.92 1.43
CA ALA A 164 -15.44 17.15 0.87
C ALA A 164 -14.38 18.26 0.81
N SER A 165 -14.40 19.04 -0.26
CA SER A 165 -13.60 20.25 -0.46
C SER A 165 -14.54 21.38 -0.86
N THR A 166 -14.64 22.42 -0.03
CA THR A 166 -15.44 23.61 -0.34
C THR A 166 -14.76 24.87 0.15
N GLU A 167 -15.12 26.01 -0.40
CA GLU A 167 -14.45 27.27 -0.19
C GLU A 167 -15.41 28.44 -0.43
N THR A 168 -15.12 29.58 0.18
CA THR A 168 -15.81 30.85 -0.10
C THR A 168 -14.91 31.85 -0.81
N LEU A 169 -13.80 31.38 -1.37
CA LEU A 169 -12.74 32.23 -1.92
C LEU A 169 -13.23 32.98 -3.16
N THR A 170 -13.01 34.29 -3.17
CA THR A 170 -13.23 35.12 -4.37
C THR A 170 -12.12 34.89 -5.40
N ASN A 171 -10.89 34.68 -4.92
CA ASN A 171 -9.69 34.61 -5.74
C ASN A 171 -9.09 33.21 -5.79
N GLY A 172 -9.87 32.16 -5.61
CA GLY A 172 -9.40 30.78 -5.72
C GLY A 172 -10.53 29.80 -5.80
N ALA A 173 -10.22 28.58 -6.24
CA ALA A 173 -11.19 27.51 -6.33
C ALA A 173 -10.53 26.13 -6.23
N PHE A 174 -11.27 25.16 -5.69
CA PHE A 174 -10.96 23.74 -5.84
C PHE A 174 -11.32 23.26 -7.25
N GLY A 175 -10.65 22.20 -7.71
CA GLY A 175 -11.00 21.53 -8.97
C GLY A 175 -12.35 20.78 -8.89
N GLY A 176 -12.75 20.37 -7.70
CA GLY A 176 -14.02 19.69 -7.42
C GLY A 176 -14.52 19.88 -5.98
N ALA A 177 -15.77 19.45 -5.74
CA ALA A 177 -16.42 19.51 -4.43
C ALA A 177 -16.01 18.36 -3.49
N THR A 178 -15.33 17.35 -4.03
CA THR A 178 -14.81 16.18 -3.32
C THR A 178 -13.52 15.72 -3.97
N PHE A 179 -12.63 15.11 -3.19
CA PHE A 179 -11.37 14.57 -3.70
C PHE A 179 -11.59 13.49 -4.75
N GLY A 180 -10.60 13.27 -5.62
CA GLY A 180 -10.66 12.26 -6.69
C GLY A 180 -9.39 11.42 -6.81
N GLY A 181 -9.47 10.37 -7.63
CA GLY A 181 -8.30 9.55 -8.01
C GLY A 181 -7.90 8.47 -7.01
N GLY A 182 -8.53 8.39 -5.84
CA GLY A 182 -8.28 7.31 -4.88
C GLY A 182 -8.79 5.97 -5.41
N THR A 183 -7.94 4.94 -5.41
CA THR A 183 -8.30 3.60 -5.91
C THR A 183 -7.89 2.51 -4.93
N ASP A 184 -8.77 1.55 -4.73
CA ASP A 184 -8.44 0.28 -4.09
C ASP A 184 -8.19 -0.76 -5.20
N SER A 185 -6.99 -1.34 -5.25
CA SER A 185 -6.75 -2.55 -6.03
C SER A 185 -7.52 -3.70 -5.40
N LYS A 186 -8.76 -3.90 -5.84
CA LYS A 186 -9.50 -5.12 -5.54
C LYS A 186 -9.11 -6.17 -6.58
N LEU A 187 -8.91 -7.42 -6.17
CA LEU A 187 -9.01 -8.54 -7.11
C LEU A 187 -10.33 -8.36 -7.87
N ALA A 188 -10.27 -8.20 -9.19
CA ALA A 188 -11.48 -8.07 -9.99
C ALA A 188 -12.42 -9.25 -9.64
N GLY A 189 -13.73 -9.03 -9.62
CA GLY A 189 -14.68 -10.10 -9.28
C GLY A 189 -14.50 -11.35 -10.16
N GLY A 190 -14.00 -11.16 -11.39
CA GLY A 190 -13.53 -12.23 -12.26
C GLY A 190 -12.32 -12.97 -11.70
N ALA A 191 -11.26 -12.28 -11.30
CA ALA A 191 -10.06 -12.90 -10.73
C ALA A 191 -10.33 -13.73 -9.46
N ALA A 192 -11.25 -13.32 -8.58
CA ALA A 192 -11.62 -14.13 -7.42
C ALA A 192 -12.40 -15.40 -7.81
N LYS A 193 -13.23 -15.32 -8.86
CA LYS A 193 -13.94 -16.47 -9.43
C LYS A 193 -13.00 -17.37 -10.22
N ASP A 194 -12.06 -16.79 -10.97
CA ASP A 194 -11.07 -17.49 -11.80
C ASP A 194 -10.01 -18.17 -10.93
N ASP A 195 -9.59 -17.55 -9.81
CA ASP A 195 -8.77 -18.18 -8.79
C ASP A 195 -9.53 -19.35 -8.15
N LEU A 196 -10.80 -19.13 -7.79
CA LEU A 196 -11.65 -20.18 -7.23
C LEU A 196 -11.90 -21.31 -8.25
N ASP A 197 -12.09 -21.01 -9.53
CA ASP A 197 -12.30 -21.99 -10.60
C ASP A 197 -10.99 -22.63 -11.09
N GLY A 198 -9.85 -21.99 -10.82
CA GLY A 198 -8.50 -22.49 -11.03
C GLY A 198 -8.03 -23.46 -9.94
N VAL A 199 -8.62 -23.41 -8.73
CA VAL A 199 -8.42 -24.47 -7.73
C VAL A 199 -9.20 -25.71 -8.16
N SER A 200 -8.53 -26.88 -8.17
CA SER A 200 -9.19 -28.10 -8.59
C SER A 200 -10.40 -28.40 -7.71
N TYR A 201 -11.44 -29.03 -8.27
CA TYR A 201 -12.65 -29.41 -7.51
C TYR A 201 -12.33 -30.22 -6.24
N LYS A 202 -11.21 -30.96 -6.24
CA LYS A 202 -10.73 -31.73 -5.08
C LYS A 202 -10.25 -30.85 -3.93
N ASP A 203 -9.70 -29.68 -4.22
CA ASP A 203 -9.20 -28.74 -3.22
C ASP A 203 -10.32 -27.86 -2.65
N ARG A 204 -11.38 -27.62 -3.43
CA ARG A 204 -12.57 -26.83 -3.00
C ARG A 204 -13.52 -27.56 -2.06
N LYS A 205 -13.38 -28.88 -1.89
CA LYS A 205 -14.36 -29.76 -1.21
C LYS A 205 -15.80 -29.66 -1.75
N TYR A 206 -16.01 -28.99 -2.89
CA TYR A 206 -17.25 -29.01 -3.65
C TYR A 206 -17.09 -30.01 -4.79
N VAL A 207 -17.70 -31.18 -4.64
CA VAL A 207 -17.83 -32.16 -5.72
C VAL A 207 -19.01 -31.71 -6.59
N LYS A 208 -18.75 -31.31 -7.84
CA LYS A 208 -19.80 -31.22 -8.84
C LYS A 208 -19.94 -32.63 -9.42
N THR A 209 -21.01 -33.33 -9.07
CA THR A 209 -21.33 -34.68 -9.59
C THR A 209 -21.90 -34.56 -11.00
N ASP A 210 -21.08 -34.12 -11.96
CA ASP A 210 -21.40 -34.13 -13.39
C ASP A 210 -20.63 -35.29 -14.05
N PRO A 211 -21.20 -36.52 -14.10
CA PRO A 211 -20.50 -37.65 -14.70
C PRO A 211 -20.38 -37.51 -16.22
N GLU A 212 -19.15 -37.34 -16.73
CA GLU A 212 -18.91 -37.20 -18.18
C GLU A 212 -18.67 -38.55 -18.90
N THR A 213 -18.37 -39.64 -18.18
CA THR A 213 -18.21 -40.99 -18.79
C THR A 213 -18.25 -42.11 -17.74
N GLY A 214 -19.11 -43.13 -17.95
CA GLY A 214 -19.24 -44.31 -17.09
C GLY A 214 -20.68 -44.53 -16.59
N GLU A 215 -20.96 -45.70 -16.02
CA GLU A 215 -22.21 -45.95 -15.28
C GLU A 215 -22.03 -45.51 -13.82
N PHE A 216 -22.87 -44.61 -13.33
CA PHE A 216 -22.85 -44.15 -11.94
C PHE A 216 -24.15 -44.51 -11.27
N ARG A 217 -24.09 -44.90 -9.99
CA ARG A 217 -25.29 -45.21 -9.22
C ARG A 217 -26.07 -43.92 -8.95
N ILE A 218 -27.38 -43.96 -9.08
CA ILE A 218 -28.24 -42.82 -8.74
C ILE A 218 -28.47 -42.85 -7.23
N LEU A 219 -28.08 -41.78 -6.54
CA LEU A 219 -28.31 -41.60 -5.10
C LEU A 219 -29.69 -40.99 -4.82
N GLY A 220 -30.17 -40.11 -5.70
CA GLY A 220 -31.44 -39.41 -5.54
C GLY A 220 -32.04 -38.98 -6.88
N ILE A 221 -33.37 -38.97 -6.95
CA ILE A 221 -34.13 -38.36 -8.05
C ILE A 221 -35.11 -37.38 -7.43
N GLN A 222 -35.02 -36.12 -7.83
CA GLN A 222 -35.89 -35.06 -7.35
C GLN A 222 -36.41 -34.21 -8.52
N ARG A 223 -37.33 -33.30 -8.22
CA ARG A 223 -37.70 -32.23 -9.13
C ARG A 223 -37.14 -30.94 -8.61
N ASP A 224 -36.54 -30.15 -9.48
CA ASP A 224 -36.03 -28.84 -9.12
C ASP A 224 -37.17 -27.83 -8.96
N ALA A 225 -36.81 -26.57 -8.66
CA ALA A 225 -37.77 -25.48 -8.49
C ALA A 225 -38.50 -25.11 -9.80
N ALA A 226 -37.96 -25.48 -10.97
CA ALA A 226 -38.61 -25.32 -12.27
C ALA A 226 -39.54 -26.49 -12.62
N GLY A 227 -39.49 -27.57 -11.84
CA GLY A 227 -40.25 -28.79 -12.04
C GLY A 227 -39.55 -29.81 -12.95
N ASP A 228 -38.31 -29.54 -13.37
CA ASP A 228 -37.50 -30.44 -14.18
C ASP A 228 -36.91 -31.55 -13.31
N LEU A 229 -36.65 -32.71 -13.92
CA LEU A 229 -36.04 -33.84 -13.21
C LEU A 229 -34.56 -33.57 -12.97
N ASP A 230 -34.16 -33.61 -11.70
CA ASP A 230 -32.78 -33.49 -11.25
C ASP A 230 -32.32 -34.82 -10.64
N ILE A 231 -31.10 -35.25 -10.98
CA ILE A 231 -30.57 -36.58 -10.66
C ILE A 231 -29.22 -36.44 -9.98
N ASP A 232 -29.15 -36.90 -8.73
CA ASP A 232 -27.92 -36.96 -7.96
C ASP A 232 -27.22 -38.30 -8.19
N TYR A 233 -25.97 -38.26 -8.67
CA TYR A 233 -25.15 -39.45 -8.90
C TYR A 233 -24.14 -39.69 -7.76
N ASP A 234 -23.78 -40.95 -7.57
CA ASP A 234 -22.69 -41.40 -6.69
C ASP A 234 -21.32 -40.90 -7.20
N ASP A 235 -20.37 -40.70 -6.29
CA ASP A 235 -19.03 -40.16 -6.60
C ASP A 235 -18.05 -41.23 -7.12
N GLN A 236 -18.44 -42.51 -7.02
CA GLN A 236 -17.74 -43.65 -7.60
C GLN A 236 -18.50 -44.23 -8.79
N ALA A 237 -17.76 -44.59 -9.85
CA ALA A 237 -18.33 -45.37 -10.95
C ALA A 237 -18.76 -46.76 -10.46
N ALA A 238 -19.87 -47.26 -11.01
CA ALA A 238 -20.33 -48.62 -10.76
C ALA A 238 -19.35 -49.61 -11.41
N THR A 239 -18.68 -50.42 -10.59
CA THR A 239 -18.05 -51.68 -11.03
C THR A 239 -19.06 -52.75 -11.35
#